data_AF-A0A1J3HQT8-F1
#
_entry.id   AF-A0A1J3HQT8-F1
#
_cell.length_a   1.000
_cell.length_b   1.000
_cell.length_c   1.000
_cell.angle_alpha   90.00
_cell.angle_beta   90.00
_cell.angle_gamma   90.00
#
_symmetry.space_group_name_H-M   'P 1'
#
loop_
_entity.id
_entity.type
_entity.pdbx_description
1 polymer ?
#
loop_
_entity_poly.entity_id
_entity_poly.type
_entity_poly.pdbx_seq_one_letter_code
_entity_poly.pdbx_strand_id
1 'polypeptide(L)'
;GKFVSEYKPDIDIYTMSSWCGKPFYEVDFGWGSPVWMGSASHTIYDDNMVYAVLMDSKDGEGVEAWISLPKQDMSVFVCDQDLLAYAVLNPPVLV
;
A
#
# COMPACT_ATOMS: atom_id res chain seq x y z
N GLY A 1 -24.21 -5.87 -36.78
CA GLY A 1 -23.77 -6.78 -35.72
C GLY A 1 -23.60 -5.97 -34.46
N LYS A 2 -24.38 -6.27 -33.43
CA LYS A 2 -24.23 -5.64 -32.12
C LYS A 2 -23.37 -6.59 -31.31
N PHE A 3 -22.06 -6.34 -31.29
CA PHE A 3 -21.18 -7.06 -30.37
C PHE A 3 -21.65 -6.70 -28.96
N VAL A 4 -21.92 -7.76 -28.22
CA VAL A 4 -22.49 -7.79 -26.88
C VAL A 4 -21.76 -6.76 -26.03
N SER A 5 -22.51 -5.84 -25.42
CA SER A 5 -22.01 -4.97 -24.37
C SER A 5 -21.28 -5.83 -23.36
N GLU A 6 -19.99 -5.57 -23.18
CA GLU A 6 -19.18 -6.17 -22.12
C GLU A 6 -19.90 -5.91 -20.80
N TYR A 7 -20.57 -6.95 -20.28
CA TYR A 7 -21.15 -6.92 -18.96
C TYR A 7 -19.97 -6.92 -17.99
N LYS A 8 -19.52 -5.74 -17.60
CA LYS A 8 -18.71 -5.56 -16.41
C LYS A 8 -19.68 -5.64 -15.23
N PRO A 9 -19.79 -6.78 -14.52
CA PRO A 9 -20.46 -6.76 -13.24
C PRO A 9 -19.83 -5.66 -12.38
N ASP A 10 -20.66 -5.02 -11.55
CA ASP A 10 -20.23 -4.04 -10.55
C ASP A 10 -19.36 -4.78 -9.52
N ILE A 11 -18.06 -4.92 -9.83
CA ILE A 11 -17.08 -5.65 -9.02
C ILE A 11 -16.05 -4.64 -8.57
N ASP A 12 -15.99 -4.44 -7.26
CA ASP A 12 -14.90 -3.73 -6.62
C ASP A 12 -13.68 -4.63 -6.53
N ILE A 13 -12.57 -4.20 -7.13
CA ILE A 13 -11.29 -4.93 -7.11
C ILE A 13 -10.38 -4.32 -6.06
N TYR A 14 -10.02 -5.14 -5.07
CA TYR A 14 -9.08 -4.81 -4.02
C TYR A 14 -7.77 -5.58 -4.24
N THR A 15 -6.70 -4.89 -4.58
CA THR A 15 -5.40 -5.54 -4.83
C THR A 15 -4.51 -5.45 -3.61
N MET A 16 -4.01 -6.58 -3.11
CA MET A 16 -3.08 -6.60 -1.98
C MET A 16 -1.81 -7.37 -2.31
N SER A 17 -0.67 -6.84 -1.88
CA SER A 17 0.63 -7.52 -1.97
C SER A 17 1.35 -7.46 -0.63
N SER A 18 2.00 -8.56 -0.23
CA SER A 18 2.86 -8.58 0.95
C SER A 18 4.31 -8.79 0.53
N TRP A 19 5.15 -7.88 1.01
CA TRP A 19 6.60 -7.84 0.84
C TRP A 19 7.31 -8.11 2.16
N CYS A 20 6.57 -8.55 3.19
CA CYS A 20 7.10 -8.96 4.48
C CYS A 20 8.04 -10.17 4.34
N GLY A 21 9.06 -10.23 5.18
CA GLY A 21 10.10 -11.26 5.20
C GLY A 21 11.04 -11.20 4.00
N LYS A 22 11.02 -10.13 3.21
CA LYS A 22 11.96 -9.92 2.11
C LYS A 22 13.20 -9.20 2.65
N PRO A 23 14.42 -9.57 2.21
CA PRO A 23 15.66 -9.07 2.77
C PRO A 23 16.02 -7.65 2.27
N PHE A 24 15.03 -6.78 2.05
CA PHE A 24 15.25 -5.47 1.43
C PHE A 24 16.17 -4.56 2.24
N TYR A 25 16.01 -4.55 3.56
CA TYR A 25 16.87 -3.79 4.47
C TYR A 25 18.24 -4.44 4.71
N GLU A 26 18.50 -5.63 4.17
CA GLU A 26 19.81 -6.31 4.24
C GLU A 26 20.65 -6.08 2.97
N VAL A 27 20.08 -5.48 1.93
CA VAL A 27 20.78 -5.24 0.66
C VAL A 27 21.72 -4.04 0.80
N ASP A 28 22.99 -4.21 0.47
CA ASP A 28 24.00 -3.14 0.41
C ASP A 28 24.75 -3.18 -0.94
N PHE A 29 24.66 -2.09 -1.70
CA PHE A 29 25.34 -1.91 -2.98
C PHE A 29 26.63 -1.09 -2.89
N GLY A 30 27.11 -0.80 -1.68
CA GLY A 30 28.28 0.04 -1.40
C GLY A 30 27.95 1.39 -0.76
N TRP A 31 26.67 1.64 -0.43
CA TRP A 31 26.20 2.88 0.22
C TRP A 31 25.58 2.63 1.61
N GLY A 32 25.63 1.39 2.10
CA GLY A 32 24.88 0.94 3.27
C GLY A 32 23.49 0.43 2.90
N SER A 33 22.79 -0.11 3.89
CA SER A 33 21.42 -0.59 3.73
C SER A 33 20.40 0.54 3.56
N PRO A 34 19.24 0.28 2.92
CA PRO A 34 18.19 1.27 2.79
C PRO A 34 17.76 1.86 4.13
N VAL A 35 17.62 3.19 4.16
CA VAL A 35 17.01 3.87 5.30
C VAL A 35 15.51 3.62 5.34
N TRP A 36 14.88 3.48 4.18
CA TRP A 36 13.45 3.26 4.04
C TRP A 36 13.13 2.66 2.68
N MET A 37 12.05 1.90 2.63
CA MET A 37 11.55 1.21 1.45
C MET A 37 10.12 1.64 1.18
N GLY A 38 9.82 1.95 -0.08
CA GLY A 38 8.50 2.37 -0.51
C GLY A 38 8.01 1.59 -1.72
N SER A 39 6.70 1.39 -1.82
CA SER A 39 6.10 0.93 -3.07
C SER A 39 6.11 2.09 -4.07
N ALA A 40 6.86 1.93 -5.16
CA ALA A 40 6.73 2.81 -6.32
C ALA A 40 5.42 2.47 -7.05
N SER A 41 4.31 2.95 -6.51
CA SER A 41 3.03 2.89 -7.22
C SER A 41 3.09 3.88 -8.38
N HIS A 42 3.40 3.35 -9.57
CA HIS A 42 3.22 4.13 -10.79
C HIS A 42 1.73 4.45 -10.94
N THR A 43 1.47 5.74 -11.13
CA THR A 43 0.25 6.46 -11.52
C THR A 43 -0.41 5.94 -12.81
N ILE A 44 -0.49 4.62 -13.00
CA ILE A 44 -0.99 3.97 -14.21
C ILE A 44 -2.41 3.44 -14.02
N TYR A 45 -2.95 3.45 -12.80
CA TYR A 45 -4.22 2.82 -12.51
C TYR A 45 -5.26 3.85 -12.06
N ASP A 46 -6.39 3.81 -12.75
CA ASP A 46 -7.70 4.41 -12.49
C ASP A 46 -7.90 5.00 -11.08
N ASP A 47 -8.51 6.20 -10.97
CA ASP A 47 -8.85 6.87 -9.71
C ASP A 47 -9.71 6.00 -8.77
N ASN A 48 -10.30 4.93 -9.32
CA ASN A 48 -11.09 3.94 -8.60
C ASN A 48 -10.30 2.73 -8.09
N MET A 49 -8.97 2.64 -8.31
CA MET A 49 -8.21 1.46 -7.90
C MET A 49 -7.90 1.48 -6.40
N VAL A 50 -8.32 0.41 -5.72
CA VAL A 50 -7.91 0.12 -4.35
C VAL A 50 -6.69 -0.80 -4.35
N TYR A 51 -5.60 -0.34 -3.72
CA TYR A 51 -4.43 -1.19 -3.50
C TYR A 51 -3.81 -1.05 -2.10
N ALA A 52 -3.23 -2.15 -1.62
CA ALA A 52 -2.52 -2.23 -0.36
C ALA A 52 -1.19 -2.99 -0.54
N VAL A 53 -0.08 -2.42 -0.05
CA VAL A 53 1.21 -3.11 0.03
C VAL A 53 1.67 -3.15 1.49
N LEU A 54 1.97 -4.34 1.99
CA LEU A 54 2.51 -4.55 3.34
C LEU A 54 4.02 -4.76 3.26
N MET A 55 4.79 -4.01 4.04
CA MET A 55 6.25 -4.12 4.13
C MET A 55 6.69 -4.16 5.58
N ASP A 56 7.81 -4.82 5.86
CA ASP A 56 8.39 -4.75 7.21
C ASP A 56 8.89 -3.33 7.48
N SER A 57 8.82 -2.89 8.74
CA SER A 57 9.52 -1.69 9.18
C SER A 57 11.04 -1.92 9.15
N LYS A 58 11.82 -0.84 9.11
CA LYS A 58 13.29 -0.92 9.09
C LYS A 58 13.88 -1.74 10.25
N ASP A 59 13.31 -1.58 11.45
CA ASP A 59 13.74 -2.29 12.65
C ASP A 59 13.24 -3.75 12.71
N GLY A 60 12.36 -4.14 11.78
CA GLY A 60 11.75 -5.47 11.73
C GLY A 60 10.76 -5.73 12.87
N GLU A 61 10.41 -4.72 13.68
CA GLU A 61 9.51 -4.86 14.82
C GLU A 61 8.03 -4.65 14.44
N GLY A 62 7.77 -4.13 13.25
CA GLY A 62 6.42 -3.79 12.78
C GLY A 62 6.24 -3.94 11.28
N VAL A 63 5.07 -3.51 10.81
CA VAL A 63 4.65 -3.55 9.40
C VAL A 63 4.16 -2.16 8.99
N GLU A 64 4.69 -1.65 7.89
CA GLU A 64 4.18 -0.49 7.19
C GLU A 64 3.15 -0.91 6.13
N ALA A 65 1.97 -0.31 6.17
CA ALA A 65 0.92 -0.52 5.20
C ALA A 65 0.79 0.70 4.27
N TRP A 66 1.05 0.48 2.99
CA TRP A 66 0.94 1.46 1.93
C TRP A 66 -0.39 1.30 1.22
N ILE A 67 -1.33 2.17 1.54
CA ILE A 67 -2.72 2.08 1.12
C ILE A 67 -3.04 3.20 0.13
N SER A 68 -3.71 2.85 -0.94
CA SER A 68 -4.36 3.79 -1.85
C SER A 68 -5.80 3.40 -2.04
N LEU A 69 -6.66 4.39 -1.85
CA LEU A 69 -8.09 4.30 -2.00
C LEU A 69 -8.55 5.51 -2.82
N PRO A 70 -9.73 5.45 -3.44
CA PRO A 70 -10.40 6.64 -3.94
C PRO A 70 -10.44 7.71 -2.85
N LYS A 71 -10.31 8.98 -3.24
CA LYS A 71 -10.16 10.10 -2.29
C LYS A 71 -11.26 10.15 -1.23
N GLN A 72 -12.49 9.82 -1.61
CA GLN A 72 -13.65 9.81 -0.70
C GLN A 72 -13.46 8.73 0.38
N ASP A 73 -13.11 7.51 -0.02
CA ASP A 73 -12.89 6.39 0.88
C ASP A 73 -11.66 6.61 1.77
N MET A 74 -10.58 7.16 1.20
CA MET A 74 -9.38 7.47 1.98
C MET A 74 -9.67 8.46 3.12
N SER A 75 -10.54 9.45 2.87
CA SER A 75 -10.91 10.44 3.90
C SER A 75 -11.65 9.82 5.09
N VAL A 76 -12.46 8.78 4.85
CA VAL A 76 -13.13 8.01 5.91
C VAL A 76 -12.13 7.07 6.58
N PHE A 77 -11.33 6.36 5.79
CA PHE A 77 -10.35 5.38 6.24
C PHE A 77 -9.37 5.97 7.26
N VAL A 78 -8.79 7.15 7.00
CA VAL A 78 -7.83 7.78 7.91
C VAL A 78 -8.46 8.31 9.22
N CYS A 79 -9.79 8.38 9.30
CA CYS A 79 -10.48 8.83 10.51
C CYS A 79 -11.09 7.67 11.31
N ASP A 80 -11.01 6.44 10.80
CA ASP A 80 -11.61 5.26 11.39
C ASP A 80 -10.96 4.91 12.73
N GLN A 81 -11.78 4.83 13.80
CA GLN A 81 -11.27 4.62 15.15
C GLN A 81 -10.80 3.19 15.40
N ASP A 82 -11.37 2.21 14.70
CA ASP A 82 -10.95 0.81 14.81
C ASP A 82 -9.59 0.63 14.13
N LEU A 83 -9.35 1.32 13.00
CA LEU A 83 -8.03 1.38 12.37
C LEU A 83 -7.00 2.07 13.27
N LEU A 84 -7.33 3.25 13.79
CA LEU A 84 -6.42 4.06 14.61
C LEU A 84 -6.09 3.41 15.96
N ALA A 85 -6.88 2.44 16.42
CA ALA A 85 -6.54 1.62 17.57
C ALA A 85 -5.32 0.72 17.36
N TYR A 86 -4.95 0.42 16.10
CA TYR A 86 -3.86 -0.49 15.76
C TYR A 86 -2.79 0.11 14.83
N ALA A 87 -3.08 1.24 14.18
CA ALA A 87 -2.20 1.84 13.19
C ALA A 87 -1.88 3.31 13.53
N VAL A 88 -0.64 3.71 13.21
CA VAL A 88 -0.22 5.12 13.24
C VAL A 88 -0.13 5.63 11.81
N LEU A 89 -0.79 6.76 11.54
CA LEU A 89 -0.76 7.37 10.22
C LEU A 89 0.56 8.08 9.98
N ASN A 90 1.20 7.78 8.84
CA ASN A 90 2.41 8.43 8.35
C ASN A 90 3.47 8.67 9.46
N PRO A 91 3.97 7.60 10.09
CA PRO A 91 5.01 7.73 11.11
C PRO A 91 6.29 8.32 10.51
N PRO A 92 7.15 8.94 11.33
CA PRO A 92 8.44 9.42 10.86
C PRO A 92 9.31 8.24 10.39
N VAL A 93 10.06 8.47 9.31
CA VAL A 93 11.05 7.49 8.83
C VAL A 93 12.14 7.34 9.90
N LEU A 94 12.35 6.11 10.36
CA LEU A 94 13.41 5.76 11.29
C LEU A 94 14.74 5.64 10.52
N VAL A 95 15.72 6.48 10.88
CA VAL A 95 17.04 6.52 10.25
C VAL A 95 18.06 5.75 11.07
#